data_AF-A0A9N9BKC0-F1
#
_entry.id   AF-A0A9N9BKC0-F1
#
_cell.length_a   1.000
_cell.length_b   1.000
_cell.length_c   1.000
_cell.angle_alpha   90.00
_cell.angle_beta   90.00
_cell.angle_gamma   90.00
#
_symmetry.space_group_name_H-M   'P 1'
#
loop_
_entity.id
_entity.type
_entity.pdbx_description
1 polymer ?
#
loop_
_entity_poly.entity_id
_entity_poly.type
_entity_poly.pdbx_seq_one_letter_code
_entity_poly.pdbx_strand_id
1 'polypeptide(L)'
;MAAWRSRPNQLTCHIVKQNFGSALFVRKAYEGLWDIPSLAAKIASDSRTQEQNSDKRSKSGGKKFDSRPPPHNKDATTPADVYKLQDVVPDLDNVAVVPLFNLPYMKSHLSSAIAANDVQKIKIILYLAYLIAFYRMGEEGQIGSRNFVEKKLKTASKSLIASLYNNFSETPAGVRTRAMFTKRASSKLLSYICVVCLIIDDFKVEFGQLVTDLQLQKIKLTRFFKNVGCTIEALTKAEREMLGVSYRYAAEHKFAILRIPFTIPEPTQKRMSKKTNA
;
A
#
# COMPACT_ATOMS: atom_id res chain seq x y z
N MET A 1 38.12 26.62 62.26
CA MET A 1 38.54 25.32 61.69
C MET A 1 37.30 24.60 61.16
N ALA A 2 37.42 23.95 59.99
CA ALA A 2 36.39 23.22 59.21
C ALA A 2 35.30 24.11 58.58
N ALA A 3 35.32 24.54 57.31
CA ALA A 3 35.56 23.88 56.02
C ALA A 3 34.48 22.87 55.60
N TRP A 4 33.33 23.38 55.16
CA TRP A 4 32.38 22.64 54.31
C TRP A 4 32.38 23.28 52.91
N ARG A 5 32.97 22.55 51.94
CA ARG A 5 33.00 22.90 50.53
C ARG A 5 31.79 22.28 49.83
N SER A 6 30.83 23.09 49.39
CA SER A 6 29.81 22.67 48.41
C SER A 6 30.30 22.96 47.01
N ARG A 7 30.43 21.91 46.19
CA ARG A 7 30.72 21.99 44.75
C ARG A 7 29.41 22.29 43.98
N PRO A 8 29.40 23.22 43.02
CA PRO A 8 28.43 23.22 41.94
C PRO A 8 28.97 22.38 40.77
N ASN A 9 28.26 21.30 40.41
CA ASN A 9 28.55 20.53 39.20
C ASN A 9 28.14 21.33 37.96
N GLN A 10 29.16 21.74 37.22
CA GLN A 10 29.09 22.16 35.83
C GLN A 10 28.60 21.00 34.96
N LEU A 11 27.44 21.14 34.32
CA LEU A 11 27.09 20.36 33.13
C LEU A 11 27.16 21.30 31.93
N THR A 12 28.33 21.31 31.33
CA THR A 12 28.62 21.95 30.05
C THR A 12 27.91 21.19 28.93
N CYS A 13 26.99 21.88 28.24
CA CYS A 13 26.44 21.47 26.95
C CYS A 13 27.56 21.45 25.90
N HIS A 14 28.13 20.29 25.63
CA HIS A 14 28.87 20.04 24.39
C HIS A 14 27.98 19.31 23.39
N ILE A 15 27.39 20.10 22.50
CA ILE A 15 26.84 19.63 21.23
C ILE A 15 28.02 19.21 20.35
N VAL A 16 28.26 17.90 20.25
CA VAL A 16 29.12 17.33 19.22
C VAL A 16 28.21 16.64 18.19
N LYS A 17 28.14 17.26 17.01
CA LYS A 17 27.75 16.61 15.75
C LYS A 17 28.71 15.46 15.49
N GLN A 18 28.24 14.23 15.30
CA GLN A 18 28.85 13.27 14.37
C GLN A 18 27.84 12.27 13.79
N ASN A 19 27.67 12.39 12.48
CA ASN A 19 27.66 11.36 11.44
C ASN A 19 26.65 10.20 11.47
N PHE A 20 25.73 10.33 10.50
CA PHE A 20 25.05 9.28 9.76
C PHE A 20 26.00 8.14 9.35
N GLY A 21 25.67 6.91 9.74
CA GLY A 21 26.44 5.72 9.37
C GLY A 21 25.80 4.42 9.87
N SER A 22 24.51 4.21 9.60
CA SER A 22 23.80 3.00 10.01
C SER A 22 23.09 2.33 8.83
N ALA A 23 23.88 1.90 7.83
CA ALA A 23 23.40 1.07 6.70
C ALA A 23 24.01 -0.34 6.67
N LEU A 24 24.85 -0.73 7.64
CA LEU A 24 25.62 -1.98 7.57
C LEU A 24 25.45 -2.94 8.76
N PHE A 25 24.66 -2.59 9.78
CA PHE A 25 24.55 -3.42 10.99
C PHE A 25 23.27 -4.27 11.13
N VAL A 26 22.37 -4.26 10.14
CA VAL A 26 21.16 -5.13 10.15
C VAL A 26 21.35 -6.40 9.32
N ARG A 27 22.54 -6.60 8.72
CA ARG A 27 22.75 -7.63 7.69
C ARG A 27 23.10 -9.03 8.21
N LYS A 28 23.14 -9.27 9.53
CA LYS A 28 23.66 -10.53 10.10
C LYS A 28 22.69 -11.32 11.00
N ALA A 29 21.41 -10.94 11.08
CA ALA A 29 20.45 -11.57 12.00
C ALA A 29 19.42 -12.52 11.36
N TYR A 30 19.49 -12.79 10.06
CA TYR A 30 18.39 -13.50 9.36
C TYR A 30 18.84 -14.52 8.30
N GLU A 31 19.84 -15.34 8.64
CA GLU A 31 20.22 -16.52 7.82
C GLU A 31 19.46 -17.81 8.19
N GLY A 32 18.56 -17.79 9.19
CA GLY A 32 17.96 -19.02 9.74
C GLY A 32 16.48 -19.28 9.48
N LEU A 33 15.81 -18.56 8.56
CA LEU A 33 14.35 -18.64 8.41
C LEU A 33 13.89 -18.81 6.95
N TRP A 34 14.63 -19.58 6.15
CA TRP A 34 14.39 -19.75 4.70
C TRP A 34 14.05 -21.18 4.25
N ASP A 35 13.67 -22.08 5.15
CA ASP A 35 13.17 -23.41 4.75
C ASP A 35 11.66 -23.52 4.91
N ILE A 36 10.92 -23.01 3.91
CA ILE A 36 9.57 -23.52 3.63
C ILE A 36 9.47 -23.88 2.13
N PRO A 37 9.99 -25.06 1.74
CA PRO A 37 9.80 -25.62 0.39
C PRO A 37 8.35 -26.07 0.11
N SER A 38 7.47 -26.11 1.12
CA SER A 38 6.16 -26.77 1.01
C SER A 38 5.06 -25.93 0.36
N LEU A 39 5.19 -24.60 0.31
CA LEU A 39 4.16 -23.72 -0.27
C LEU A 39 4.25 -23.65 -1.80
N ALA A 40 5.47 -23.67 -2.36
CA ALA A 40 5.70 -23.64 -3.81
C ALA A 40 5.20 -24.92 -4.51
N ALA A 41 5.30 -26.07 -3.84
CA ALA A 41 4.84 -27.36 -4.38
C ALA A 41 3.31 -27.49 -4.41
N LYS A 42 2.60 -26.81 -3.49
CA LYS A 42 1.14 -26.93 -3.34
C LYS A 42 0.37 -26.03 -4.32
N ILE A 43 0.95 -24.91 -4.74
CA ILE A 43 0.37 -24.02 -5.75
C ILE A 43 0.42 -24.64 -7.14
N ALA A 44 1.37 -25.55 -7.40
CA ALA A 44 1.55 -26.18 -8.71
C ALA A 44 0.58 -27.33 -9.02
N SER A 45 -0.09 -27.92 -8.02
CA SER A 45 -0.93 -29.11 -8.22
C SER A 45 -2.38 -28.84 -8.58
N ASP A 46 -2.90 -27.64 -8.32
CA ASP A 46 -4.35 -27.38 -8.38
C ASP A 46 -4.85 -26.83 -9.75
N SER A 47 -3.93 -26.55 -10.68
CA SER A 47 -4.28 -26.04 -12.01
C SER A 47 -4.26 -27.15 -13.08
N ARG A 48 -5.33 -27.95 -13.13
CA ARG A 48 -5.69 -28.77 -14.30
C ARG A 48 -7.20 -28.77 -14.54
N THR A 49 -7.58 -28.40 -15.78
CA THR A 49 -8.92 -28.43 -16.41
C THR A 49 -9.88 -27.32 -15.94
N GLN A 50 -10.52 -26.50 -16.77
CA GLN A 50 -10.96 -26.63 -18.17
C GLN A 50 -10.80 -25.32 -18.97
N GLU A 51 -10.53 -25.51 -20.25
CA GLU A 51 -10.60 -24.59 -21.36
C GLU A 51 -11.97 -24.71 -22.03
N GLN A 52 -12.67 -23.60 -22.30
CA GLN A 52 -13.34 -23.32 -23.59
C GLN A 52 -14.14 -21.98 -23.57
N ASN A 53 -13.67 -21.08 -24.43
CA ASN A 53 -14.42 -20.36 -25.47
C ASN A 53 -15.48 -19.30 -25.09
N SER A 54 -15.18 -18.02 -25.37
CA SER A 54 -16.01 -17.20 -26.27
C SER A 54 -15.31 -15.91 -26.72
N ASP A 55 -15.17 -15.80 -28.03
CA ASP A 55 -14.81 -14.62 -28.81
C ASP A 55 -15.87 -13.49 -28.71
N LYS A 56 -15.44 -12.22 -28.62
CA LYS A 56 -16.02 -11.04 -29.33
C LYS A 56 -15.40 -9.69 -28.92
N ARG A 57 -14.46 -9.23 -29.76
CA ARG A 57 -14.29 -7.88 -30.34
C ARG A 57 -15.01 -6.67 -29.70
N SER A 58 -14.23 -5.72 -29.17
CA SER A 58 -14.52 -4.27 -29.34
C SER A 58 -13.32 -3.34 -29.09
N LYS A 59 -12.83 -2.76 -30.20
CA LYS A 59 -12.34 -1.40 -30.47
C LYS A 59 -11.51 -0.65 -29.41
N SER A 60 -10.27 -0.37 -29.81
CA SER A 60 -9.34 0.62 -29.28
C SER A 60 -9.90 2.05 -29.37
N GLY A 61 -10.37 2.58 -28.25
CA GLY A 61 -10.52 4.02 -28.01
C GLY A 61 -9.49 4.44 -26.97
N GLY A 62 -8.67 5.46 -27.27
CA GLY A 62 -7.67 5.99 -26.35
C GLY A 62 -8.27 6.27 -24.98
N LYS A 63 -7.86 5.51 -23.96
CA LYS A 63 -8.40 5.64 -22.61
C LYS A 63 -7.94 6.97 -22.01
N LYS A 64 -8.84 7.95 -21.97
CA LYS A 64 -8.75 9.06 -21.01
C LYS A 64 -8.77 8.46 -19.62
N PHE A 65 -7.60 8.42 -18.98
CA PHE A 65 -7.44 7.98 -17.61
C PHE A 65 -7.93 9.09 -16.68
N ASP A 66 -9.03 8.85 -15.97
CA ASP A 66 -9.47 9.73 -14.90
C ASP A 66 -8.80 9.33 -13.59
N SER A 67 -8.43 10.32 -12.77
CA SER A 67 -7.91 10.16 -11.40
C SER A 67 -8.94 9.56 -10.41
N ARG A 68 -9.96 8.86 -10.92
CA ARG A 68 -11.07 8.31 -10.15
C ARG A 68 -10.57 7.15 -9.28
N PRO A 69 -11.23 6.91 -8.12
CA PRO A 69 -11.03 5.67 -7.37
C PRO A 69 -11.25 4.45 -8.28
N PRO A 70 -10.77 3.25 -7.89
CA PRO A 70 -11.03 2.03 -8.63
C PRO A 70 -12.54 1.87 -8.97
N PRO A 71 -12.88 1.07 -9.99
CA PRO A 71 -14.27 0.76 -10.30
C PRO A 71 -15.02 0.38 -9.02
N HIS A 72 -16.14 1.05 -8.74
CA HIS A 72 -16.90 0.88 -7.52
C HIS A 72 -18.39 0.85 -7.80
N ASN A 73 -19.12 0.09 -6.98
CA ASN A 73 -20.57 0.07 -6.98
C ASN A 73 -21.10 1.07 -5.96
N LYS A 74 -21.87 2.07 -6.42
CA LYS A 74 -22.49 3.08 -5.53
C LYS A 74 -23.70 2.55 -4.80
N ASP A 75 -24.39 1.57 -5.38
CA ASP A 75 -25.62 0.99 -4.86
C ASP A 75 -25.34 -0.27 -4.01
N ALA A 76 -24.10 -0.39 -3.52
CA ALA A 76 -23.67 -1.51 -2.71
C ALA A 76 -24.39 -1.52 -1.35
N THR A 77 -24.97 -2.66 -1.01
CA THR A 77 -25.61 -2.91 0.28
C THR A 77 -24.65 -3.50 1.32
N THR A 78 -23.53 -4.07 0.89
CA THR A 78 -22.45 -4.55 1.77
C THR A 78 -21.10 -3.90 1.41
N PRO A 79 -20.19 -3.67 2.37
CA PRO A 79 -18.90 -3.03 2.08
C PRO A 79 -18.08 -3.79 1.04
N ALA A 80 -18.24 -5.11 1.00
CA ALA A 80 -17.63 -5.99 0.00
C ALA A 80 -18.14 -5.77 -1.42
N ASP A 81 -19.41 -5.37 -1.58
CA ASP A 81 -19.99 -5.10 -2.89
C ASP A 81 -19.53 -3.77 -3.49
N VAL A 82 -18.98 -2.86 -2.67
CA VAL A 82 -18.45 -1.57 -3.14
C VAL A 82 -17.26 -1.80 -4.08
N TYR A 83 -16.34 -2.69 -3.70
CA TYR A 83 -15.12 -2.99 -4.45
C TYR A 83 -15.00 -4.49 -4.69
N LYS A 84 -15.40 -4.95 -5.88
CA LYS A 84 -15.28 -6.36 -6.25
C LYS A 84 -13.81 -6.73 -6.44
N LEU A 85 -13.44 -7.91 -5.93
CA LEU A 85 -12.08 -8.43 -6.02
C LEU A 85 -11.58 -8.50 -7.47
N GLN A 86 -12.43 -8.98 -8.37
CA GLN A 86 -12.16 -9.18 -9.80
C GLN A 86 -11.79 -7.88 -10.53
N ASP A 87 -12.33 -6.75 -10.08
CA ASP A 87 -12.10 -5.44 -10.70
C ASP A 87 -10.77 -4.80 -10.27
N VAL A 88 -10.20 -5.28 -9.15
CA VAL A 88 -9.04 -4.69 -8.49
C VAL A 88 -7.80 -5.58 -8.62
N VAL A 89 -7.99 -6.90 -8.49
CA VAL A 89 -6.95 -7.92 -8.48
C VAL A 89 -7.13 -8.79 -9.73
N PRO A 90 -6.17 -8.76 -10.69
CA PRO A 90 -6.21 -9.66 -11.85
C PRO A 90 -5.95 -11.10 -11.41
N ASP A 91 -6.31 -12.10 -12.22
CA ASP A 91 -6.06 -13.50 -11.88
C ASP A 91 -4.58 -13.78 -11.58
N LEU A 92 -4.36 -14.29 -10.36
CA LEU A 92 -3.06 -14.49 -9.74
C LEU A 92 -2.70 -15.98 -9.78
N ASP A 93 -2.54 -16.52 -10.99
CA ASP A 93 -2.27 -17.95 -11.17
C ASP A 93 -0.83 -18.34 -10.88
N ASN A 94 0.10 -17.39 -10.97
CA ASN A 94 1.54 -17.64 -10.79
C ASN A 94 2.18 -16.52 -9.97
N VAL A 95 1.92 -16.53 -8.66
CA VAL A 95 2.49 -15.53 -7.75
C VAL A 95 3.48 -16.20 -6.83
N ALA A 96 4.77 -16.00 -7.11
CA ALA A 96 5.81 -16.49 -6.23
C ALA A 96 6.17 -15.45 -5.16
N VAL A 97 6.74 -15.97 -4.08
CA VAL A 97 7.01 -15.32 -2.80
C VAL A 97 8.21 -14.37 -2.99
N VAL A 98 7.98 -13.04 -2.98
CA VAL A 98 9.00 -11.99 -3.23
C VAL A 98 9.72 -11.58 -1.93
N PRO A 99 11.02 -11.24 -1.90
CA PRO A 99 11.69 -10.68 -0.70
C PRO A 99 11.10 -9.37 -0.12
N LEU A 100 9.97 -8.88 -0.64
CA LEU A 100 9.21 -7.73 -0.15
C LEU A 100 8.41 -8.00 1.15
N PHE A 101 8.43 -9.22 1.70
CA PHE A 101 7.74 -9.55 2.97
C PHE A 101 8.32 -8.90 4.22
N ASN A 102 9.45 -8.19 4.10
CA ASN A 102 10.04 -7.49 5.24
C ASN A 102 9.31 -6.19 5.60
N LEU A 103 8.23 -5.85 4.89
CA LEU A 103 7.38 -4.73 5.21
C LEU A 103 6.49 -5.03 6.43
N PRO A 104 6.52 -4.21 7.51
CA PRO A 104 5.73 -4.38 8.71
C PRO A 104 4.26 -4.78 8.50
N TYR A 105 3.52 -4.07 7.64
CA TYR A 105 2.11 -4.36 7.36
C TYR A 105 1.96 -5.71 6.68
N MET A 106 2.82 -6.02 5.71
CA MET A 106 2.73 -7.29 4.99
C MET A 106 3.03 -8.49 5.90
N LYS A 107 4.00 -8.35 6.79
CA LYS A 107 4.44 -9.43 7.68
C LYS A 107 3.33 -9.86 8.63
N SER A 108 2.63 -8.90 9.26
CA SER A 108 1.54 -9.17 10.21
C SER A 108 0.36 -9.89 9.52
N HIS A 109 -0.07 -9.38 8.36
CA HIS A 109 -1.20 -9.95 7.62
C HIS A 109 -0.85 -11.29 6.99
N LEU A 110 0.39 -11.48 6.52
CA LEU A 110 0.84 -12.76 5.96
C LEU A 110 0.93 -13.84 7.03
N SER A 111 1.46 -13.55 8.22
CA SER A 111 1.50 -14.53 9.31
C SER A 111 0.10 -14.98 9.74
N SER A 112 -0.85 -14.05 9.77
CA SER A 112 -2.25 -14.36 10.08
C SER A 112 -2.90 -15.19 8.96
N ALA A 113 -2.69 -14.84 7.69
CA ALA A 113 -3.27 -15.56 6.56
C ALA A 113 -2.69 -16.99 6.40
N ILE A 114 -1.39 -17.18 6.68
CA ILE A 114 -0.77 -18.51 6.71
C ILE A 114 -1.36 -19.37 7.83
N ALA A 115 -1.55 -18.79 9.03
CA ALA A 115 -2.16 -19.52 10.14
C ALA A 115 -3.61 -19.94 9.82
N ALA A 116 -4.36 -19.10 9.10
CA ALA A 116 -5.72 -19.39 8.63
C ALA A 116 -5.76 -20.30 7.39
N ASN A 117 -4.63 -20.57 6.75
CA ASN A 117 -4.51 -21.29 5.48
C ASN A 117 -5.40 -20.71 4.35
N ASP A 118 -5.59 -19.39 4.34
CA ASP A 118 -6.39 -18.69 3.34
C ASP A 118 -5.53 -18.35 2.11
N VAL A 119 -5.59 -19.22 1.11
CA VAL A 119 -4.83 -19.09 -0.13
C VAL A 119 -5.21 -17.82 -0.90
N GLN A 120 -6.49 -17.40 -0.86
CA GLN A 120 -6.94 -16.22 -1.59
C GLN A 120 -6.39 -14.96 -0.94
N LYS A 121 -6.48 -14.86 0.39
CA LYS A 121 -5.91 -13.73 1.13
C LYS A 121 -4.39 -13.65 0.94
N ILE A 122 -3.69 -14.79 0.93
CA ILE A 122 -2.25 -14.84 0.62
C ILE A 122 -1.97 -14.28 -0.78
N LYS A 123 -2.73 -14.68 -1.81
CA LYS A 123 -2.59 -14.15 -3.18
C LYS A 123 -2.78 -12.64 -3.23
N ILE A 124 -3.81 -12.12 -2.56
CA ILE A 124 -4.11 -10.67 -2.51
C ILE A 124 -2.98 -9.90 -1.81
N ILE A 125 -2.48 -10.41 -0.68
CA ILE A 125 -1.33 -9.86 0.04
C ILE A 125 -0.10 -9.84 -0.88
N LEU A 126 0.17 -10.93 -1.61
CA LEU A 126 1.29 -10.95 -2.56
C LEU A 126 1.15 -9.87 -3.64
N TYR A 127 -0.06 -9.70 -4.19
CA TYR A 127 -0.33 -8.64 -5.17
C TYR A 127 -0.11 -7.24 -4.59
N LEU A 128 -0.53 -6.99 -3.36
CA LEU A 128 -0.24 -5.73 -2.65
C LEU A 128 1.27 -5.46 -2.57
N ALA A 129 2.09 -6.48 -2.30
CA ALA A 129 3.54 -6.31 -2.26
C ALA A 129 4.10 -5.83 -3.61
N TYR A 130 3.62 -6.39 -4.72
CA TYR A 130 4.00 -5.93 -6.07
C TYR A 130 3.57 -4.48 -6.33
N LEU A 131 2.35 -4.10 -5.93
CA LEU A 131 1.87 -2.72 -6.08
C LEU A 131 2.72 -1.73 -5.29
N ILE A 132 3.06 -2.05 -4.03
CA ILE A 132 3.91 -1.20 -3.18
C ILE A 132 5.32 -1.06 -3.78
N ALA A 133 5.93 -2.16 -4.22
CA ALA A 133 7.24 -2.11 -4.86
C ALA A 133 7.22 -1.29 -6.15
N PHE A 134 6.20 -1.48 -6.98
CA PHE A 134 6.02 -0.71 -8.20
C PHE A 134 5.82 0.78 -7.92
N TYR A 135 5.05 1.11 -6.87
CA TYR A 135 4.87 2.48 -6.41
C TYR A 135 6.20 3.13 -6.00
N ARG A 136 7.00 2.46 -5.16
CA ARG A 136 8.29 2.98 -4.69
C ARG A 136 9.28 3.19 -5.83
N MET A 137 9.40 2.21 -6.73
CA MET A 137 10.26 2.35 -7.92
C MET A 137 9.85 3.51 -8.81
N GLY A 138 8.54 3.79 -8.89
CA GLY A 138 8.04 4.90 -9.70
C GLY A 138 8.29 6.27 -9.07
N GLU A 139 8.17 6.40 -7.74
CA GLU A 139 8.55 7.63 -7.03
C GLU A 139 10.08 7.89 -7.09
N GLU A 140 10.89 6.83 -7.14
CA GLU A 140 12.35 6.93 -7.38
C GLU A 140 12.72 7.18 -8.86
N GLY A 141 11.75 7.20 -9.78
CA GLY A 141 11.98 7.42 -11.21
C GLY A 141 12.63 6.25 -11.96
N GLN A 142 12.63 5.04 -11.38
CA GLN A 142 13.32 3.86 -11.92
C GLN A 142 12.45 3.04 -12.90
N ILE A 143 11.15 3.32 -12.98
CA ILE A 143 10.21 2.59 -13.85
C ILE A 143 10.47 2.76 -15.34
N GLY A 144 11.21 3.80 -15.75
CA GLY A 144 11.55 4.03 -17.15
C GLY A 144 12.39 2.91 -17.76
N SER A 145 13.07 2.13 -16.92
CA SER A 145 13.86 0.96 -17.32
C SER A 145 13.10 -0.32 -17.02
N ARG A 146 12.37 -0.87 -17.99
CA ARG A 146 11.62 -2.14 -17.81
C ARG A 146 12.52 -3.27 -17.28
N ASN A 147 13.74 -3.37 -17.81
CA ASN A 147 14.73 -4.36 -17.36
C ASN A 147 15.09 -4.22 -15.87
N PHE A 148 15.03 -3.00 -15.32
CA PHE A 148 15.28 -2.78 -13.90
C PHE A 148 14.14 -3.35 -13.05
N VAL A 149 12.89 -3.08 -13.45
CA VAL A 149 11.69 -3.60 -12.78
C VAL A 149 11.65 -5.13 -12.85
N GLU A 150 11.95 -5.73 -14.01
CA GLU A 150 12.05 -7.19 -14.16
C GLU A 150 13.16 -7.79 -13.28
N LYS A 151 14.31 -7.09 -13.13
CA LYS A 151 15.38 -7.52 -12.22
C LYS A 151 15.03 -7.37 -10.74
N LYS A 152 14.16 -6.42 -10.37
CA LYS A 152 13.72 -6.23 -8.98
C LYS A 152 12.58 -7.19 -8.62
N LEU A 153 11.70 -7.45 -9.59
CA LEU A 153 10.55 -8.34 -9.51
C LEU A 153 10.81 -9.65 -10.26
N LYS A 154 11.98 -10.28 -10.09
CA LYS A 154 12.37 -11.51 -10.82
C LYS A 154 11.35 -12.64 -10.69
N THR A 155 10.57 -12.59 -9.62
CA THR A 155 9.59 -13.57 -9.19
C THR A 155 8.19 -13.33 -9.80
N ALA A 156 7.94 -12.15 -10.38
CA ALA A 156 6.67 -11.83 -11.01
C ALA A 156 6.56 -12.42 -12.42
N SER A 157 5.35 -12.80 -12.82
CA SER A 157 5.08 -13.16 -14.20
C SER A 157 5.24 -11.95 -15.13
N LYS A 158 5.76 -12.18 -16.35
CA LYS A 158 5.93 -11.11 -17.36
C LYS A 158 4.60 -10.42 -17.69
N SER A 159 3.50 -11.18 -17.67
CA SER A 159 2.14 -10.68 -17.87
C SER A 159 1.72 -9.71 -16.76
N LEU A 160 2.01 -10.04 -15.49
CA LEU A 160 1.73 -9.14 -14.36
C LEU A 160 2.50 -7.83 -14.49
N ILE A 161 3.80 -7.90 -14.82
CA ILE A 161 4.61 -6.69 -15.04
C ILE A 161 4.03 -5.87 -16.19
N ALA A 162 3.67 -6.49 -17.31
CA ALA A 162 3.02 -5.78 -18.42
C ALA A 162 1.71 -5.11 -17.99
N SER A 163 0.86 -5.80 -17.21
CA SER A 163 -0.38 -5.26 -16.65
C SER A 163 -0.13 -4.05 -15.77
N LEU A 164 0.88 -4.10 -14.89
CA LEU A 164 1.26 -2.96 -14.03
C LEU A 164 1.65 -1.73 -14.86
N TYR A 165 2.49 -1.90 -15.89
CA TYR A 165 2.84 -0.81 -16.79
C TYR A 165 1.62 -0.25 -17.53
N ASN A 166 0.77 -1.11 -18.08
CA ASN A 166 -0.42 -0.70 -18.83
C ASN A 166 -1.46 0.03 -17.95
N ASN A 167 -1.58 -0.35 -16.68
CA ASN A 167 -2.60 0.17 -15.78
C ASN A 167 -2.15 1.37 -14.93
N PHE A 168 -0.85 1.51 -14.68
CA PHE A 168 -0.30 2.46 -13.71
C PHE A 168 0.91 3.24 -14.21
N SER A 169 1.27 3.16 -15.49
CA SER A 169 2.31 4.01 -16.08
C SER A 169 1.81 4.67 -17.36
N GLU A 170 2.40 5.80 -17.70
CA GLU A 170 2.09 6.53 -18.93
C GLU A 170 3.39 6.76 -19.71
N THR A 171 3.33 6.57 -21.02
CA THR A 171 4.41 6.96 -21.94
C THR A 171 3.96 8.23 -22.64
N PRO A 172 4.49 9.41 -22.27
CA PRO A 172 4.04 10.67 -22.86
C PRO A 172 4.26 10.67 -24.39
N ALA A 173 3.22 11.04 -25.13
CA ALA A 173 3.28 11.14 -26.59
C ALA A 173 4.37 12.15 -26.99
N GLY A 174 5.30 11.72 -27.84
CA GLY A 174 6.44 12.53 -28.30
C GLY A 174 7.78 12.21 -27.62
N VAL A 175 7.79 11.61 -26.42
CA VAL A 175 9.01 11.14 -25.75
C VAL A 175 9.01 9.61 -25.81
N ARG A 176 9.60 9.06 -26.88
CA ARG A 176 9.43 7.65 -27.27
C ARG A 176 10.00 6.60 -26.34
N THR A 177 10.82 6.93 -25.35
CA THR A 177 11.75 5.92 -24.83
C THR A 177 11.42 5.33 -23.48
N ARG A 178 10.64 5.99 -22.61
CA ARG A 178 10.49 5.53 -21.21
C ARG A 178 9.10 5.77 -20.62
N ALA A 179 8.58 4.74 -19.97
CA ALA A 179 7.39 4.83 -19.13
C ALA A 179 7.68 5.71 -17.91
N MET A 180 6.72 6.55 -17.52
CA MET A 180 6.86 7.50 -16.41
C MET A 180 5.63 7.46 -15.50
N PHE A 181 5.85 7.82 -14.23
CA PHE A 181 4.79 8.09 -13.28
C PHE A 181 4.41 9.55 -13.41
N THR A 182 3.29 9.79 -14.08
CA THR A 182 2.62 11.08 -13.94
C THR A 182 1.98 11.15 -12.56
N LYS A 183 1.76 12.38 -12.05
CA LYS A 183 1.06 12.60 -10.77
C LYS A 183 -0.30 11.89 -10.71
N ARG A 184 -0.94 11.73 -11.88
CA ARG A 184 -2.20 11.02 -12.05
C ARG A 184 -2.02 9.52 -11.88
N ALA A 185 -1.06 8.93 -12.58
CA ALA A 185 -0.77 7.50 -12.51
C ALA A 185 -0.40 7.05 -11.08
N SER A 186 0.45 7.82 -10.38
CA SER A 186 0.82 7.52 -8.99
C SER A 186 -0.36 7.64 -8.03
N SER A 187 -1.22 8.65 -8.20
CA SER A 187 -2.44 8.81 -7.40
C SER A 187 -3.44 7.67 -7.63
N LYS A 188 -3.57 7.19 -8.88
CA LYS A 188 -4.40 6.04 -9.21
C LYS A 188 -3.87 4.78 -8.53
N LEU A 189 -2.57 4.49 -8.68
CA LEU A 189 -1.94 3.32 -8.05
C LEU A 189 -2.13 3.31 -6.53
N LEU A 190 -1.93 4.46 -5.89
CA LEU A 190 -2.13 4.58 -4.45
C LEU A 190 -3.58 4.35 -4.01
N SER A 191 -4.55 4.75 -4.84
CA SER A 191 -5.97 4.46 -4.59
C SER A 191 -6.28 2.96 -4.70
N TYR A 192 -5.66 2.25 -5.65
CA TYR A 192 -5.73 0.79 -5.75
C TYR A 192 -5.12 0.11 -4.52
N ILE A 193 -3.95 0.56 -4.07
CA ILE A 193 -3.30 0.06 -2.84
C ILE A 193 -4.24 0.19 -1.64
N CYS A 194 -4.88 1.36 -1.46
CA CYS A 194 -5.84 1.58 -0.37
C CYS A 194 -7.02 0.60 -0.43
N VAL A 195 -7.57 0.34 -1.62
CA VAL A 195 -8.69 -0.62 -1.78
C VAL A 195 -8.26 -2.05 -1.49
N VAL A 196 -7.07 -2.45 -1.95
CA VAL A 196 -6.54 -3.79 -1.64
C VAL A 196 -6.33 -3.98 -0.14
N CYS A 197 -5.83 -2.96 0.57
CA CYS A 197 -5.74 -3.00 2.04
C CYS A 197 -7.12 -3.14 2.69
N LEU A 198 -8.16 -2.45 2.20
CA LEU A 198 -9.52 -2.59 2.73
C LEU A 198 -10.04 -4.03 2.59
N ILE A 199 -9.75 -4.69 1.47
CA ILE A 199 -10.16 -6.08 1.26
C ILE A 199 -9.41 -7.03 2.21
N ILE A 200 -8.13 -6.77 2.49
CA ILE A 200 -7.32 -7.61 3.40
C ILE A 200 -7.77 -7.47 4.87
N ASP A 201 -8.17 -6.27 5.29
CA ASP A 201 -8.50 -5.95 6.68
C ASP A 201 -10.01 -5.88 6.94
N ASP A 202 -10.81 -6.63 6.16
CA ASP A 202 -12.26 -6.73 6.34
C ASP A 202 -12.95 -5.35 6.44
N PHE A 203 -12.53 -4.42 5.57
CA PHE A 203 -13.03 -3.04 5.43
C PHE A 203 -12.74 -2.10 6.62
N LYS A 204 -11.83 -2.49 7.52
CA LYS A 204 -11.34 -1.68 8.64
C LYS A 204 -9.81 -1.74 8.73
N VAL A 205 -9.15 -0.77 8.11
CA VAL A 205 -7.68 -0.76 7.98
C VAL A 205 -7.02 0.14 9.02
N GLU A 206 -6.05 -0.40 9.76
CA GLU A 206 -5.11 0.41 10.53
C GLU A 206 -3.92 0.83 9.65
N PHE A 207 -3.90 2.08 9.20
CA PHE A 207 -2.90 2.51 8.22
C PHE A 207 -1.58 3.00 8.85
N GLY A 208 -1.36 2.80 10.16
CA GLY A 208 -0.14 3.22 10.86
C GLY A 208 1.12 2.54 10.31
N GLN A 209 1.08 1.21 10.17
CA GLN A 209 2.18 0.43 9.58
C GLN A 209 2.32 0.71 8.08
N LEU A 210 1.20 0.94 7.39
CA LEU A 210 1.16 1.22 5.95
C LEU A 210 1.86 2.54 5.57
N VAL A 211 1.84 3.55 6.46
CA VAL A 211 2.60 4.81 6.29
C VAL A 211 4.10 4.54 6.13
N THR A 212 4.65 3.65 6.96
CA THR A 212 6.06 3.27 6.94
C THR A 212 6.40 2.52 5.65
N ASP A 213 5.54 1.60 5.26
CA ASP A 213 5.77 0.71 4.11
C ASP A 213 5.73 1.47 2.78
N LEU A 214 4.80 2.41 2.65
CA LEU A 214 4.67 3.29 1.49
C LEU A 214 5.65 4.47 1.50
N GLN A 215 6.35 4.71 2.61
CA GLN A 215 7.20 5.89 2.84
C GLN A 215 6.44 7.21 2.57
N LEU A 216 5.18 7.26 3.01
CA LEU A 216 4.28 8.40 2.80
C LEU A 216 4.04 9.16 4.08
N GLN A 217 3.66 10.43 3.96
CA GLN A 217 3.14 11.17 5.11
C GLN A 217 1.73 10.68 5.44
N LYS A 218 1.45 10.51 6.74
CA LYS A 218 0.13 10.11 7.26
C LYS A 218 -1.02 10.98 6.72
N ILE A 219 -0.79 12.28 6.59
CA ILE A 219 -1.78 13.24 6.05
C ILE A 219 -2.13 12.90 4.60
N LYS A 220 -1.13 12.56 3.77
CA LYS A 220 -1.34 12.19 2.36
C LYS A 220 -2.16 10.91 2.29
N LEU A 221 -1.78 9.87 3.04
CA LEU A 221 -2.49 8.59 3.05
C LEU A 221 -3.95 8.73 3.55
N THR A 222 -4.17 9.55 4.58
CA THR A 222 -5.52 9.87 5.08
C THR A 222 -6.41 10.48 3.98
N ARG A 223 -5.85 11.34 3.11
CA ARG A 223 -6.61 11.90 1.98
C ARG A 223 -6.98 10.84 0.95
N PHE A 224 -6.10 9.88 0.68
CA PHE A 224 -6.39 8.80 -0.26
C PHE A 224 -7.51 7.88 0.25
N PHE A 225 -7.48 7.49 1.53
CA PHE A 225 -8.59 6.73 2.12
C PHE A 225 -9.92 7.49 2.06
N LYS A 226 -9.91 8.81 2.32
CA LYS A 226 -11.12 9.64 2.14
C LYS A 226 -11.58 9.67 0.68
N ASN A 227 -10.68 9.78 -0.29
CA ASN A 227 -11.03 9.78 -1.72
C ASN A 227 -11.64 8.44 -2.18
N VAL A 228 -11.28 7.34 -1.53
CA VAL A 228 -11.84 6.00 -1.75
C VAL A 228 -13.23 5.85 -1.08
N GLY A 229 -13.63 6.78 -0.22
CA GLY A 229 -14.92 6.77 0.48
C GLY A 229 -14.86 6.24 1.92
N CYS A 230 -13.65 6.09 2.49
CA CYS A 230 -13.52 5.69 3.89
C CYS A 230 -13.73 6.87 4.85
N THR A 231 -14.33 6.59 6.00
CA THR A 231 -14.29 7.45 7.18
C THR A 231 -13.02 7.17 7.98
N ILE A 232 -12.49 8.19 8.64
CA ILE A 232 -11.27 8.07 9.44
C ILE A 232 -11.65 8.25 10.90
N GLU A 233 -11.49 7.18 11.68
CA GLU A 233 -11.94 7.09 13.06
C GLU A 233 -10.78 6.68 13.97
N ALA A 234 -10.84 7.08 15.24
CA ALA A 234 -9.94 6.58 16.28
C ALA A 234 -10.61 5.40 17.00
N LEU A 235 -9.84 4.63 17.79
CA LEU A 235 -10.45 3.57 18.60
C LEU A 235 -11.56 4.12 19.49
N THR A 236 -12.67 3.41 19.55
CA THR A 236 -13.75 3.71 20.48
C THR A 236 -13.31 3.44 21.93
N LYS A 237 -14.03 4.00 22.90
CA LYS A 237 -13.74 3.76 24.34
C LYS A 237 -13.79 2.27 24.69
N ALA A 238 -14.77 1.54 24.16
CA ALA A 238 -14.93 0.11 24.40
C ALA A 238 -13.77 -0.71 23.82
N GLU A 239 -13.39 -0.47 22.55
CA GLU A 239 -12.26 -1.16 21.92
C GLU A 239 -10.94 -0.87 22.63
N ARG A 240 -10.76 0.38 23.08
CA ARG A 240 -9.58 0.79 23.85
C ARG A 240 -9.47 0.04 25.18
N GLU A 241 -10.59 -0.11 25.89
CA GLU A 241 -10.64 -0.86 27.17
C GLU A 241 -10.39 -2.35 26.94
N MET A 242 -10.96 -2.93 25.88
CA MET A 242 -10.71 -4.33 25.50
C MET A 242 -9.25 -4.60 25.14
N LEU A 243 -8.60 -3.67 24.43
CA LEU A 243 -7.19 -3.80 24.04
C LEU A 243 -6.21 -3.34 25.14
N GLY A 244 -6.71 -2.79 26.24
CA GLY A 244 -5.88 -2.28 27.35
C GLY A 244 -4.94 -1.14 26.94
N VAL A 245 -5.28 -0.38 25.89
CA VAL A 245 -4.39 0.67 25.34
C VAL A 245 -4.67 2.04 25.97
N SER A 246 -3.63 2.86 26.08
CA SER A 246 -3.76 4.22 26.61
C SER A 246 -4.56 5.14 25.65
N TYR A 247 -5.16 6.19 26.20
CA TYR A 247 -5.85 7.20 25.39
C TYR A 247 -4.94 7.84 24.34
N ARG A 248 -3.68 8.10 24.69
CA ARG A 248 -2.68 8.69 23.79
C ARG A 248 -2.38 7.76 22.60
N TYR A 249 -2.20 6.47 22.87
CA TYR A 249 -2.03 5.47 21.83
C TYR A 249 -3.25 5.43 20.90
N ALA A 250 -4.46 5.44 21.44
CA ALA A 250 -5.68 5.45 20.64
C ALA A 250 -5.84 6.69 19.74
N ALA A 251 -5.34 7.85 20.16
CA ALA A 251 -5.35 9.06 19.33
C ALA A 251 -4.34 9.01 18.18
N GLU A 252 -3.22 8.32 18.39
CA GLU A 252 -2.18 8.11 17.39
C GLU A 252 -2.56 7.01 16.38
N HIS A 253 -3.27 5.96 16.80
CA HIS A 253 -3.69 4.86 15.92
C HIS A 253 -5.08 5.13 15.33
N LYS A 254 -5.09 5.51 14.04
CA LYS A 254 -6.32 5.84 13.29
C LYS A 254 -6.65 4.72 12.32
N PHE A 255 -7.95 4.47 12.18
CA PHE A 255 -8.53 3.46 11.31
C PHE A 255 -9.23 4.13 10.14
N ALA A 256 -9.08 3.54 8.96
CA ALA A 256 -9.90 3.85 7.80
C ALA A 256 -10.99 2.79 7.70
N ILE A 257 -12.25 3.21 7.75
CA ILE A 257 -13.41 2.33 7.76
C ILE A 257 -14.28 2.63 6.55
N LEU A 258 -14.66 1.62 5.78
CA LEU A 258 -15.62 1.78 4.71
C LEU A 258 -17.04 1.56 5.26
N ARG A 259 -17.86 2.62 5.30
CA ARG A 259 -19.24 2.58 5.80
C ARG A 259 -20.26 2.59 4.66
N ILE A 260 -21.45 2.08 4.98
CA ILE A 260 -22.64 2.15 4.14
C ILE A 260 -23.67 3.04 4.84
N PRO A 261 -24.39 3.92 4.11
CA PRO A 261 -24.37 4.13 2.66
C PRO A 261 -23.05 4.71 2.14
N PHE A 262 -22.62 4.25 0.96
CA PHE A 262 -21.34 4.66 0.37
C PHE A 262 -21.40 6.10 -0.13
N THR A 263 -20.58 6.97 0.43
CA THR A 263 -20.47 8.37 0.01
C THR A 263 -19.03 8.71 -0.34
N ILE A 264 -18.77 9.06 -1.61
CA ILE A 264 -17.48 9.66 -1.98
C ILE A 264 -17.56 11.15 -1.62
N PRO A 265 -16.66 11.66 -0.76
CA PRO A 265 -16.66 13.09 -0.43
C PRO A 265 -16.42 13.91 -1.69
N GLU A 266 -17.32 14.84 -1.98
CA GLU A 266 -17.13 15.74 -3.10
C GLU A 266 -15.88 16.60 -2.88
N PRO A 267 -15.05 16.81 -3.92
CA PRO A 267 -13.90 17.69 -3.81
C PRO A 267 -14.38 19.09 -3.45
N THR A 268 -14.04 19.55 -2.25
CA THR A 268 -14.45 20.86 -1.75
C THR A 268 -13.87 21.92 -2.69
N GLN A 269 -14.69 22.50 -3.56
CA GLN A 269 -14.28 23.62 -4.39
C GLN A 269 -13.91 24.77 -3.44
N LYS A 270 -12.62 25.13 -3.42
CA LYS A 270 -12.18 26.34 -2.72
C LYS A 270 -12.99 27.51 -3.28
N ARG A 271 -13.87 28.10 -2.47
CA ARG A 271 -14.53 29.37 -2.77
C ARG A 271 -13.41 30.37 -3.05
N MET A 272 -13.24 30.75 -4.32
CA MET A 272 -12.38 31.87 -4.67
C MET A 272 -12.97 33.10 -4.00
N SER A 273 -12.27 33.65 -3.02
CA SER A 273 -12.63 34.96 -2.47
C SER A 273 -12.52 35.98 -3.60
N LYS A 274 -13.66 36.53 -4.02
CA LYS A 274 -13.69 37.72 -4.87
C LYS A 274 -12.91 38.80 -4.12
N LYS A 275 -11.72 39.15 -4.61
CA LYS A 275 -11.07 40.39 -4.22
C LYS A 275 -11.93 41.52 -4.77
N THR A 276 -12.67 42.17 -3.89
CA THR A 276 -13.32 43.45 -4.17
C THR A 276 -12.20 44.46 -4.35
N ASN A 277 -12.00 44.94 -5.59
CA ASN A 277 -11.13 46.09 -5.84
C ASN A 277 -11.82 47.32 -5.25
N ALA A 278 -11.14 48.00 -4.32
CA ALA A 278 -11.46 49.35 -3.88
C ALA A 278 -10.63 50.34 -4.71
#